data_AF-A0A383VII9-F1
#
_entry.id   AF-A0A383VII9-F1
#
_cell.length_a   1.000
_cell.length_b   1.000
_cell.length_c   1.000
_cell.angle_alpha   90.00
_cell.angle_beta   90.00
_cell.angle_gamma   90.00
#
_symmetry.space_group_name_H-M   'P 1'
#
loop_
_entity.id
_entity.type
_entity.pdbx_description
1 polymer ?
#
loop_
_entity_poly.entity_id
_entity_poly.type
_entity_poly.pdbx_seq_one_letter_code
_entity_poly.pdbx_strand_id
1 'polypeptide(L)'
;MSGMAPQQHASAATAPDRTGYQGFGSFHSEDVEVLICQDAATYNPPALPFSDPLQPPAGQSTALPADASCTAGANSAAASSSNSSSEAQSSSCFGDAAKGQFLIDFSSWTFINHGAFGGVAEPVYRCAELWRRHCELQPLRFIDRELFPQLVRVIRELAAFVNCRPQDLVLLPNATTGLNAVISSCKLQPGDTVYSLNIGYGSVKKMLQAACDAAGASHVVGEVTFPLSSPEQLLELVTDSLPQNAKLAVFDAVTSNTALVLPIKQLVQLCKDRGVPVLIDGAHALGMLPLDLQQLNPDFFVSNCHKWLCGARGSAMLYVAPQWQQQVQPPVLSHGAEAGFLSSFIWDGCRDYAPLLAITTAIQWWKGLGMQQQQQQQQQQQQQQQQETATPNAVAPPSAAQGGDSVAAAAGTGSDVAACCDPSQLAHPGDGGAAARCYMYRLLHDAAELLMQRWGSGCLGPPSMTAAMVLVGLPAGGLLPQPGQATSTDAKHVQDLLHSMHSIEVPIKTIQGSLYVRISAHVYNTLAEYEQLTNAVQQMQQQQQQQQQE
;
A
#
# COMPACT_ATOMS: atom_id res chain seq x y z
N MET A 1 0.06 -84.91 15.41
CA MET A 1 -0.02 -84.15 14.14
C MET A 1 -1.30 -83.35 14.17
N SER A 2 -1.21 -82.06 14.47
CA SER A 2 -2.38 -81.16 14.48
C SER A 2 -1.89 -79.77 14.06
N GLY A 3 -2.01 -79.45 12.78
CA GLY A 3 -1.80 -78.10 12.26
C GLY A 3 -3.11 -77.33 12.31
N MET A 4 -3.11 -76.18 12.98
CA MET A 4 -4.16 -75.15 12.87
C MET A 4 -3.71 -74.09 11.86
N ALA A 5 -4.58 -73.81 10.90
CA ALA A 5 -4.46 -72.70 9.95
C ALA A 5 -5.04 -71.39 10.54
N PRO A 6 -4.64 -70.21 10.05
CA PRO A 6 -4.89 -68.92 10.70
C PRO A 6 -6.19 -68.22 10.26
N GLN A 7 -6.78 -67.44 11.17
CA GLN A 7 -7.91 -66.53 10.93
C GLN A 7 -7.43 -65.13 10.53
N GLN A 8 -7.87 -64.73 9.33
CA GLN A 8 -8.42 -63.44 8.90
C GLN A 8 -7.69 -62.12 9.27
N HIS A 9 -7.13 -61.50 8.23
CA HIS A 9 -6.78 -60.08 8.17
C HIS A 9 -8.03 -59.19 8.24
N ALA A 10 -7.99 -58.20 9.14
CA ALA A 10 -8.94 -57.09 9.16
C ALA A 10 -8.67 -56.17 7.95
N SER A 11 -9.73 -55.99 7.15
CA SER A 11 -9.84 -55.07 6.02
C SER A 11 -9.60 -53.62 6.47
N ALA A 12 -8.66 -52.94 5.81
CA ALA A 12 -8.52 -51.48 5.90
C ALA A 12 -9.84 -50.84 5.43
N ALA A 13 -10.49 -50.07 6.30
CA ALA A 13 -11.64 -49.27 5.94
C ALA A 13 -11.17 -48.18 4.96
N THR A 14 -11.56 -48.32 3.69
CA THR A 14 -11.51 -47.25 2.70
C THR A 14 -12.26 -46.04 3.25
N ALA A 15 -11.60 -44.89 3.37
CA ALA A 15 -12.25 -43.63 3.69
C ALA A 15 -13.43 -43.43 2.72
N PRO A 16 -14.61 -42.98 3.20
CA PRO A 16 -15.74 -42.75 2.32
C PRO A 16 -15.34 -41.76 1.23
N ASP A 17 -15.70 -42.10 -0.01
CA ASP A 17 -15.57 -41.25 -1.19
C ASP A 17 -16.24 -39.91 -0.85
N ARG A 18 -15.43 -38.91 -0.50
CA ARG A 18 -15.92 -37.56 -0.22
C ARG A 18 -16.51 -37.11 -1.54
N THR A 19 -17.82 -36.90 -1.58
CA THR A 19 -18.53 -36.48 -2.79
C THR A 19 -18.08 -35.07 -3.19
N GLY A 20 -16.89 -34.97 -3.78
CA GLY A 20 -16.38 -33.77 -4.42
C GLY A 20 -16.90 -33.72 -5.84
N TYR A 21 -17.44 -32.58 -6.24
CA TYR A 21 -17.71 -32.31 -7.65
C TYR A 21 -16.39 -32.46 -8.44
N GLN A 22 -16.41 -33.12 -9.61
CA GLN A 22 -15.26 -33.13 -10.51
C GLN A 22 -15.10 -31.71 -11.09
N GLY A 23 -14.12 -30.97 -10.57
CA GLY A 23 -13.88 -29.56 -10.88
C GLY A 23 -14.68 -28.61 -10.00
N PHE A 24 -14.06 -27.49 -9.57
CA PHE A 24 -14.70 -26.47 -8.74
C PHE A 24 -15.11 -25.27 -9.58
N GLY A 25 -16.21 -25.42 -10.30
CA GLY A 25 -17.09 -24.33 -10.68
C GLY A 25 -18.34 -24.45 -9.82
N SER A 26 -18.92 -23.34 -9.37
CA SER A 26 -20.31 -23.32 -8.86
C SER A 26 -21.27 -24.03 -9.84
N PHE A 27 -22.49 -24.41 -9.43
CA PHE A 27 -23.35 -25.26 -10.27
C PHE A 27 -23.50 -24.64 -11.67
N HIS A 28 -22.88 -25.27 -12.68
CA HIS A 28 -22.83 -24.84 -14.09
C HIS A 28 -21.79 -23.77 -14.50
N SER A 29 -20.86 -23.34 -13.65
CA SER A 29 -19.70 -22.55 -14.10
C SER A 29 -18.53 -23.45 -14.53
N GLU A 30 -17.66 -22.93 -15.38
CA GLU A 30 -16.44 -23.62 -15.79
C GLU A 30 -15.50 -23.80 -14.58
N ASP A 31 -14.74 -24.90 -14.58
CA ASP A 31 -13.76 -25.19 -13.54
C ASP A 31 -12.72 -24.05 -13.46
N VAL A 32 -12.57 -23.45 -12.27
CA VAL A 32 -11.69 -22.30 -12.05
C VAL A 32 -10.23 -22.64 -12.30
N GLU A 33 -9.81 -23.89 -12.07
CA GLU A 33 -8.44 -24.34 -12.35
C GLU A 33 -8.16 -24.44 -13.85
N VAL A 34 -9.19 -24.78 -14.64
CA VAL A 34 -9.09 -24.78 -16.11
C VAL A 34 -9.10 -23.34 -16.63
N LEU A 35 -10.03 -22.52 -16.14
CA LEU A 35 -10.17 -21.11 -16.53
C LEU A 35 -8.89 -20.30 -16.26
N ILE A 36 -8.28 -20.47 -15.09
CA ILE A 36 -7.06 -19.73 -14.73
C ILE A 36 -5.87 -20.15 -15.59
N CYS A 37 -5.86 -21.38 -16.09
CA CYS A 37 -4.82 -21.94 -16.97
C CYS A 37 -5.01 -21.60 -18.46
N GLN A 38 -6.13 -21.00 -18.88
CA GLN A 38 -6.32 -20.64 -20.28
C GLN A 38 -5.24 -19.68 -20.79
N ASP A 39 -4.76 -19.96 -22.00
CA ASP A 39 -3.76 -19.15 -22.68
C ASP A 39 -4.25 -17.70 -22.85
N ALA A 40 -3.34 -16.74 -22.65
CA ALA A 40 -3.69 -15.32 -22.69
C ALA A 40 -4.25 -14.86 -24.05
N ALA A 41 -3.81 -15.48 -25.15
CA ALA A 41 -4.28 -15.14 -26.50
C ALA A 41 -5.69 -15.69 -26.80
N THR A 42 -6.12 -16.75 -26.10
CA THR A 42 -7.43 -17.37 -26.31
C THR A 42 -8.44 -17.08 -25.20
N TYR A 43 -7.98 -16.61 -24.03
CA TYR A 43 -8.85 -16.28 -22.92
C TYR A 43 -9.76 -15.09 -23.25
N ASN A 44 -11.07 -15.32 -23.21
CA ASN A 44 -12.06 -14.27 -23.40
C ASN A 44 -12.65 -13.86 -22.03
N PRO A 45 -12.30 -12.68 -21.48
CA PRO A 45 -12.79 -12.27 -20.17
C PRO A 45 -14.32 -12.10 -20.19
N PRO A 46 -15.04 -12.54 -19.14
CA PRO A 46 -16.47 -12.29 -19.05
C PRO A 46 -16.76 -10.79 -19.04
N ALA A 47 -17.79 -10.38 -19.80
CA ALA A 47 -18.20 -8.99 -19.90
C ALA A 47 -18.68 -8.45 -18.54
N LEU A 48 -18.54 -7.14 -18.33
CA LEU A 48 -19.19 -6.49 -17.19
C LEU A 48 -20.70 -6.42 -17.45
N PRO A 49 -21.55 -6.67 -16.46
CA PRO A 49 -23.01 -6.61 -16.63
C PRO A 49 -23.57 -5.18 -16.65
N PHE A 50 -22.70 -4.17 -16.53
CA PHE A 50 -23.03 -2.74 -16.50
C PHE A 50 -22.02 -1.93 -17.31
N SER A 51 -22.36 -0.67 -17.60
CA SER A 51 -21.50 0.28 -18.31
C SER A 51 -20.19 0.54 -17.57
N ASP A 52 -19.16 0.97 -18.31
CA ASP A 52 -17.82 1.25 -17.77
C ASP A 52 -17.89 2.12 -16.49
N PRO A 53 -17.45 1.58 -15.33
CA PRO A 53 -17.51 2.30 -14.07
C PRO A 53 -16.55 3.49 -14.02
N LEU A 54 -15.59 3.62 -14.92
CA LEU A 54 -14.72 4.81 -15.01
C LEU A 54 -15.44 6.04 -15.56
N GLN A 55 -16.54 5.85 -16.30
CA GLN A 55 -17.34 6.96 -16.79
C GLN A 55 -18.37 7.39 -15.74
N PRO A 56 -18.53 8.71 -15.49
CA PRO A 56 -19.62 9.18 -14.64
C PRO A 56 -20.97 8.85 -15.30
N PRO A 57 -22.01 8.53 -14.52
CA PRO A 57 -23.34 8.28 -15.06
C PRO A 57 -23.84 9.52 -15.83
N ALA A 58 -24.44 9.29 -17.01
CA ALA A 58 -24.94 10.37 -17.85
C ALA A 58 -25.92 11.27 -17.06
N GLY A 59 -25.57 12.54 -16.88
CA GLY A 59 -26.43 13.56 -16.27
C GLY A 59 -26.25 13.82 -14.76
N GLN A 60 -25.21 13.28 -14.09
CA GLN A 60 -24.89 13.65 -12.71
C GLN A 60 -23.54 14.37 -12.62
N SER A 61 -23.56 15.59 -12.07
CA SER A 61 -22.37 16.33 -11.67
C SER A 61 -21.66 15.58 -10.52
N THR A 62 -20.34 15.47 -10.58
CA THR A 62 -19.49 14.82 -9.56
C THR A 62 -19.33 15.64 -8.28
N ALA A 63 -19.98 16.80 -8.18
CA ALA A 63 -20.00 17.58 -6.95
C ALA A 63 -20.94 16.90 -5.94
N LEU A 64 -20.40 16.50 -4.79
CA LEU A 64 -21.20 16.25 -3.59
C LEU A 64 -22.15 17.45 -3.39
N PRO A 65 -23.43 17.25 -3.05
CA PRO A 65 -24.33 18.36 -2.79
C PRO A 65 -23.75 19.18 -1.64
N ALA A 66 -23.40 20.45 -1.93
CA ALA A 66 -23.10 21.40 -0.87
C ALA A 66 -24.36 21.52 -0.01
N ASP A 67 -24.24 21.13 1.26
CA ASP A 67 -25.36 21.08 2.17
C ASP A 67 -26.05 22.44 2.25
N ALA A 68 -27.34 22.42 1.94
CA ALA A 68 -28.23 23.55 2.11
C ALA A 68 -28.56 23.68 3.60
N SER A 69 -27.79 24.48 4.35
CA SER A 69 -28.31 25.38 5.41
C SER A 69 -27.19 25.95 6.26
N CYS A 70 -26.83 27.20 6.01
CA CYS A 70 -26.42 28.11 7.09
C CYS A 70 -26.64 29.55 6.65
N THR A 71 -27.81 30.08 6.99
CA THR A 71 -28.11 31.51 6.89
C THR A 71 -27.43 32.26 8.03
N ALA A 72 -26.42 33.07 7.73
CA ALA A 72 -26.03 34.20 8.58
C ALA A 72 -25.27 35.27 7.78
N GLY A 73 -25.91 36.43 7.61
CA GLY A 73 -25.29 37.76 7.81
C GLY A 73 -24.20 38.26 6.86
N ALA A 74 -24.63 39.01 5.85
CA ALA A 74 -24.01 40.16 5.18
C ALA A 74 -22.58 40.59 5.59
N ASN A 75 -21.69 40.79 4.59
CA ASN A 75 -21.38 42.13 4.10
C ASN A 75 -20.59 42.14 2.79
N SER A 76 -21.06 42.96 1.86
CA SER A 76 -20.41 43.34 0.62
C SER A 76 -19.26 44.31 0.88
N ALA A 77 -18.06 44.00 0.39
CA ALA A 77 -17.04 45.00 0.10
C ALA A 77 -16.26 44.57 -1.14
N ALA A 78 -16.36 45.38 -2.18
CA ALA A 78 -15.64 45.25 -3.43
C ALA A 78 -14.13 45.35 -3.19
N ALA A 79 -13.36 44.40 -3.73
CA ALA A 79 -11.91 44.49 -3.81
C ALA A 79 -11.50 44.51 -5.29
N SER A 80 -10.85 45.63 -5.62
CA SER A 80 -10.29 46.01 -6.90
C SER A 80 -9.27 45.03 -7.45
N SER A 81 -9.35 44.83 -8.76
CA SER A 81 -8.35 44.18 -9.61
C SER A 81 -6.99 44.87 -9.52
N SER A 82 -5.99 44.17 -9.02
CA SER A 82 -4.58 44.46 -9.28
C SER A 82 -3.92 43.21 -9.85
N ASN A 83 -3.53 43.31 -11.12
CA ASN A 83 -2.67 42.35 -11.82
C ASN A 83 -1.38 42.14 -11.02
N SER A 84 -1.24 40.97 -10.40
CA SER A 84 0.06 40.39 -10.06
C SER A 84 0.35 39.28 -11.06
N SER A 85 1.49 39.41 -11.73
CA SER A 85 2.13 38.49 -12.65
C SER A 85 1.87 37.01 -12.36
N SER A 86 1.29 36.33 -13.35
CA SER A 86 1.02 34.90 -13.39
C SER A 86 2.33 34.10 -13.35
N GLU A 87 2.65 33.54 -12.20
CA GLU A 87 3.39 32.28 -12.16
C GLU A 87 2.50 31.23 -12.82
N ALA A 88 2.98 30.62 -13.89
CA ALA A 88 2.30 29.53 -14.56
C ALA A 88 2.20 28.34 -13.58
N GLN A 89 1.09 28.27 -12.82
CA GLN A 89 0.72 27.08 -12.08
C GLN A 89 0.62 25.93 -13.09
N SER A 90 1.61 25.03 -13.09
CA SER A 90 1.56 23.82 -13.87
C SER A 90 0.38 23.00 -13.33
N SER A 91 -0.74 22.97 -14.04
CA SER A 91 -1.94 22.26 -13.59
C SER A 91 -1.74 20.75 -13.78
N SER A 92 -1.06 20.12 -12.83
CA SER A 92 -0.96 18.67 -12.68
C SER A 92 -2.34 18.05 -12.46
N CYS A 93 -2.57 16.79 -12.87
CA CYS A 93 -3.78 16.04 -12.49
C CYS A 93 -3.77 15.60 -11.01
N PHE A 94 -2.69 15.92 -10.29
CA PHE A 94 -2.50 15.66 -8.86
C PHE A 94 -2.73 16.93 -8.01
N GLY A 95 -2.64 16.79 -6.69
CA GLY A 95 -2.97 17.84 -5.73
C GLY A 95 -4.48 18.05 -5.63
N ASP A 96 -4.91 19.31 -5.54
CA ASP A 96 -6.33 19.65 -5.40
C ASP A 96 -7.21 19.08 -6.53
N ALA A 97 -6.67 18.98 -7.75
CA ALA A 97 -7.37 18.39 -8.90
C ALA A 97 -7.74 16.91 -8.69
N ALA A 98 -6.98 16.18 -7.86
CA ALA A 98 -7.27 14.77 -7.57
C ALA A 98 -8.24 14.59 -6.40
N LYS A 99 -8.51 15.60 -5.57
CA LYS A 99 -9.42 15.50 -4.41
C LYS A 99 -10.81 15.02 -4.80
N GLY A 100 -11.35 15.51 -5.93
CA GLY A 100 -12.66 15.10 -6.46
C GLY A 100 -12.74 13.65 -6.96
N GLN A 101 -11.64 12.91 -6.96
CA GLN A 101 -11.59 11.48 -7.31
C GLN A 101 -11.71 10.57 -6.08
N PHE A 102 -11.88 11.13 -4.89
CA PHE A 102 -12.01 10.41 -3.63
C PHE A 102 -13.25 10.89 -2.86
N LEU A 103 -13.73 10.03 -1.96
CA LEU A 103 -14.86 10.30 -1.07
C LEU A 103 -14.46 10.90 0.29
N ILE A 104 -13.22 11.38 0.42
CA ILE A 104 -12.71 11.94 1.68
C ILE A 104 -13.24 13.37 1.83
N ASP A 105 -13.70 13.73 3.03
CA ASP A 105 -14.07 15.11 3.37
C ASP A 105 -12.83 15.98 3.59
N PHE A 106 -12.23 16.42 2.48
CA PHE A 106 -11.11 17.35 2.50
C PHE A 106 -11.50 18.78 2.90
N SER A 107 -12.79 19.09 3.05
CA SER A 107 -13.24 20.43 3.45
C SER A 107 -13.16 20.62 4.96
N SER A 108 -13.41 19.54 5.71
CA SER A 108 -13.33 19.54 7.17
C SER A 108 -12.01 18.98 7.70
N TRP A 109 -11.29 18.16 6.92
CA TRP A 109 -10.15 17.39 7.42
C TRP A 109 -8.87 17.57 6.61
N THR A 110 -7.76 17.80 7.32
CA THR A 110 -6.41 17.62 6.79
C THR A 110 -6.05 16.14 6.84
N PHE A 111 -6.23 15.44 5.72
CA PHE A 111 -6.05 13.98 5.66
C PHE A 111 -4.68 13.59 5.09
N ILE A 112 -3.76 13.20 5.97
CA ILE A 112 -2.36 12.84 5.64
C ILE A 112 -1.97 11.45 6.20
N ASN A 113 -2.95 10.56 6.36
CA ASN A 113 -2.81 9.19 6.88
C ASN A 113 -3.37 8.12 5.93
N HIS A 114 -3.11 8.23 4.62
CA HIS A 114 -3.56 7.24 3.63
C HIS A 114 -3.06 5.82 3.98
N GLY A 115 -1.86 5.70 4.55
CA GLY A 115 -1.27 4.42 4.94
C GLY A 115 -2.05 3.62 5.99
N ALA A 116 -2.97 4.21 6.75
CA ALA A 116 -3.78 3.45 7.72
C ALA A 116 -4.75 2.48 7.01
N PHE A 117 -5.82 3.01 6.44
CA PHE A 117 -6.92 2.22 5.84
C PHE A 117 -7.17 2.53 4.36
N GLY A 118 -6.40 3.44 3.76
CA GLY A 118 -6.58 3.92 2.40
C GLY A 118 -7.79 4.84 2.23
N GLY A 119 -7.82 5.50 1.07
CA GLY A 119 -8.98 6.15 0.50
C GLY A 119 -9.38 5.42 -0.77
N VAL A 120 -10.64 4.99 -0.85
CA VAL A 120 -11.16 4.37 -2.09
C VAL A 120 -11.31 5.44 -3.16
N ALA A 121 -10.89 5.13 -4.39
CA ALA A 121 -11.16 6.00 -5.53
C ALA A 121 -12.66 5.92 -5.88
N GLU A 122 -13.27 7.05 -6.18
CA GLU A 122 -14.73 7.12 -6.38
C GLU A 122 -15.24 6.18 -7.50
N PRO A 123 -14.59 6.07 -8.68
CA PRO A 123 -14.99 5.08 -9.68
C PRO A 123 -14.97 3.63 -9.17
N VAL A 124 -14.05 3.31 -8.26
CA VAL A 124 -13.91 1.97 -7.66
C VAL A 124 -15.03 1.71 -6.65
N TYR A 125 -15.37 2.71 -5.83
CA TYR A 125 -16.51 2.64 -4.92
C TYR A 125 -17.81 2.41 -5.70
N ARG A 126 -18.04 3.22 -6.74
CA ARG A 126 -19.19 3.07 -7.65
C ARG A 126 -19.25 1.68 -8.30
N CYS A 127 -18.11 1.15 -8.75
CA CYS A 127 -18.06 -0.21 -9.30
C CYS A 127 -18.50 -1.27 -8.29
N ALA A 128 -18.05 -1.16 -7.03
CA ALA A 128 -18.49 -2.07 -5.98
C ALA A 128 -20.02 -1.97 -5.74
N GLU A 129 -20.59 -0.76 -5.73
CA GLU A 129 -22.05 -0.57 -5.63
C GLU A 129 -22.81 -1.22 -6.79
N LEU A 130 -22.31 -1.09 -8.02
CA LEU A 130 -22.90 -1.73 -9.20
C LEU A 130 -22.87 -3.27 -9.08
N TRP A 131 -21.77 -3.85 -8.60
CA TRP A 131 -21.69 -5.28 -8.33
C TRP A 131 -22.65 -5.75 -7.24
N ARG A 132 -22.76 -5.00 -6.14
CA ARG A 132 -23.74 -5.29 -5.07
C ARG A 132 -25.16 -5.30 -5.64
N ARG A 133 -25.53 -4.25 -6.37
CA ARG A 133 -26.85 -4.16 -6.99
C ARG A 133 -27.10 -5.30 -7.97
N HIS A 134 -26.12 -5.63 -8.81
CA HIS A 134 -26.24 -6.71 -9.79
C HIS A 134 -26.43 -8.08 -9.13
N CYS A 135 -25.71 -8.37 -8.04
CA CYS A 135 -25.93 -9.56 -7.23
C CYS A 135 -27.38 -9.69 -6.79
N GLU A 136 -27.97 -8.62 -6.25
CA GLU A 136 -29.35 -8.63 -5.73
C GLU A 136 -30.44 -8.76 -6.81
N LEU A 137 -30.15 -8.46 -8.08
CA LEU A 137 -31.11 -8.67 -9.16
C LEU A 137 -31.48 -10.15 -9.33
N GLN A 138 -30.52 -11.05 -9.12
CA GLN A 138 -30.76 -12.49 -9.08
C GLN A 138 -29.59 -13.21 -8.35
N PRO A 139 -29.61 -13.31 -7.01
CA PRO A 139 -28.48 -13.79 -6.22
C PRO A 139 -27.98 -15.17 -6.62
N LEU A 140 -28.90 -16.13 -6.85
CA LEU A 140 -28.54 -17.48 -7.28
C LEU A 140 -27.98 -17.54 -8.70
N ARG A 141 -28.29 -16.60 -9.60
CA ARG A 141 -27.61 -16.58 -10.90
C ARG A 141 -26.19 -16.04 -10.74
N PHE A 142 -26.06 -14.95 -10.00
CA PHE A 142 -24.78 -14.30 -9.81
C PHE A 142 -23.77 -15.20 -9.06
N ILE A 143 -24.09 -15.60 -7.83
CA ILE A 143 -23.20 -16.40 -6.98
C ILE A 143 -22.86 -17.74 -7.63
N ASP A 144 -23.84 -18.36 -8.28
CA ASP A 144 -23.72 -19.74 -8.77
C ASP A 144 -23.21 -19.86 -10.21
N ARG A 145 -23.20 -18.78 -11.00
CA ARG A 145 -22.84 -18.88 -12.43
C ARG A 145 -21.88 -17.79 -12.90
N GLU A 146 -21.88 -16.62 -12.26
CA GLU A 146 -21.16 -15.45 -12.75
C GLU A 146 -19.95 -15.09 -11.88
N LEU A 147 -20.00 -15.34 -10.57
CA LEU A 147 -18.99 -14.88 -9.62
C LEU A 147 -17.58 -15.42 -9.93
N PHE A 148 -17.41 -16.73 -10.05
CA PHE A 148 -16.07 -17.32 -10.20
C PHE A 148 -15.36 -16.93 -11.50
N PRO A 149 -16.00 -16.95 -12.68
CA PRO A 149 -15.38 -16.42 -13.89
C PRO A 149 -14.94 -14.96 -13.75
N GLN A 150 -15.70 -14.13 -13.04
CA GLN A 150 -15.33 -12.73 -12.79
C GLN A 150 -14.18 -12.61 -11.79
N LEU A 151 -14.10 -13.45 -10.76
CA LEU A 151 -12.93 -13.49 -9.87
C LEU A 151 -11.68 -13.97 -10.59
N VAL A 152 -11.79 -14.96 -11.49
CA VAL A 152 -10.67 -15.38 -12.36
C VAL A 152 -10.19 -14.22 -13.23
N ARG A 153 -11.11 -13.44 -13.81
CA ARG A 153 -10.76 -12.22 -14.54
C ARG A 153 -9.95 -11.25 -13.68
N VAL A 154 -10.42 -10.98 -12.46
CA VAL A 154 -9.70 -10.12 -11.50
C VAL A 154 -8.30 -10.65 -11.22
N ILE A 155 -8.15 -11.95 -10.94
CA ILE A 155 -6.85 -12.58 -10.66
C ILE A 155 -5.90 -12.40 -11.84
N ARG A 156 -6.36 -12.63 -13.07
CA ARG A 156 -5.55 -12.48 -14.28
C ARG A 156 -5.10 -11.04 -14.50
N GLU A 157 -6.01 -10.08 -14.35
CA GLU A 157 -5.67 -8.65 -14.48
C GLU A 157 -4.69 -8.20 -13.37
N LEU A 158 -4.89 -8.65 -12.14
CA LEU A 158 -4.00 -8.32 -11.02
C LEU A 158 -2.63 -9.00 -11.15
N ALA A 159 -2.57 -10.27 -11.56
CA ALA A 159 -1.32 -10.99 -11.79
C ALA A 159 -0.47 -10.31 -12.89
N ALA A 160 -1.11 -9.85 -13.97
CA ALA A 160 -0.44 -9.05 -14.99
C ALA A 160 0.07 -7.70 -14.44
N PHE A 161 -0.68 -7.07 -13.53
CA PHE A 161 -0.30 -5.79 -12.92
C PHE A 161 0.91 -5.88 -11.97
N VAL A 162 1.12 -7.03 -11.32
CA VAL A 162 2.26 -7.28 -10.41
C VAL A 162 3.33 -8.18 -11.02
N ASN A 163 3.22 -8.45 -12.32
CA ASN A 163 4.10 -9.32 -13.10
C ASN A 163 4.32 -10.72 -12.48
N CYS A 164 3.26 -11.49 -12.26
CA CYS A 164 3.33 -12.91 -11.91
C CYS A 164 2.41 -13.77 -12.78
N ARG A 165 2.50 -15.10 -12.62
CA ARG A 165 1.57 -16.00 -13.29
C ARG A 165 0.24 -15.99 -12.54
N PRO A 166 -0.91 -16.00 -13.25
CA PRO A 166 -2.22 -15.95 -12.59
C PRO A 166 -2.51 -17.18 -11.72
N GLN A 167 -1.86 -18.32 -11.98
CA GLN A 167 -2.00 -19.54 -11.16
C GLN A 167 -1.34 -19.40 -9.79
N ASP A 168 -0.45 -18.43 -9.62
CA ASP A 168 0.32 -18.24 -8.40
C ASP A 168 -0.32 -17.20 -7.46
N LEU A 169 -1.49 -16.66 -7.82
CA LEU A 169 -2.16 -15.57 -7.12
C LEU A 169 -3.60 -15.94 -6.73
N VAL A 170 -3.97 -15.63 -5.48
CA VAL A 170 -5.34 -15.75 -4.98
C VAL A 170 -5.81 -14.43 -4.35
N LEU A 171 -7.14 -14.21 -4.35
CA LEU A 171 -7.77 -13.03 -3.76
C LEU A 171 -8.22 -13.30 -2.33
N LEU A 172 -8.13 -12.27 -1.49
CA LEU A 172 -8.40 -12.36 -0.05
C LEU A 172 -9.18 -11.12 0.43
N PRO A 173 -9.94 -11.23 1.53
CA PRO A 173 -10.64 -10.07 2.09
C PRO A 173 -9.68 -9.03 2.69
N ASN A 174 -8.48 -9.42 3.13
CA ASN A 174 -7.45 -8.53 3.67
C ASN A 174 -6.09 -9.25 3.79
N ALA A 175 -5.00 -8.48 3.95
CA ALA A 175 -3.66 -9.03 4.13
C ALA A 175 -3.54 -9.94 5.36
N THR A 176 -4.23 -9.61 6.45
CA THR A 176 -4.23 -10.41 7.69
C THR A 176 -4.64 -11.87 7.43
N THR A 177 -5.62 -12.11 6.55
CA THR A 177 -6.03 -13.46 6.15
C THR A 177 -4.88 -14.21 5.44
N GLY A 178 -4.17 -13.55 4.53
CA GLY A 178 -3.06 -14.17 3.78
C GLY A 178 -1.86 -14.49 4.65
N LEU A 179 -1.53 -13.58 5.58
CA LEU A 179 -0.48 -13.79 6.57
C LEU A 179 -0.78 -15.00 7.46
N ASN A 180 -2.02 -15.14 7.94
CA ASN A 180 -2.45 -16.31 8.70
C ASN A 180 -2.37 -17.59 7.86
N ALA A 181 -2.79 -17.56 6.59
CA ALA A 181 -2.75 -18.71 5.69
C ALA A 181 -1.33 -19.30 5.61
N VAL A 182 -0.33 -18.45 5.36
CA VAL A 182 1.07 -18.87 5.22
C VAL A 182 1.67 -19.30 6.56
N ILE A 183 1.53 -18.48 7.61
CA ILE A 183 2.16 -18.76 8.92
C ILE A 183 1.63 -20.07 9.51
N SER A 184 0.31 -20.29 9.47
CA SER A 184 -0.30 -21.54 9.97
C SER A 184 0.06 -22.77 9.13
N SER A 185 0.35 -22.59 7.84
CA SER A 185 0.74 -23.67 6.93
C SER A 185 2.19 -24.12 7.09
N CYS A 186 3.02 -23.41 7.87
CA CYS A 186 4.41 -23.79 8.10
C CYS A 186 4.57 -25.09 8.91
N LYS A 187 3.51 -25.53 9.63
CA LYS A 187 3.48 -26.77 10.42
C LYS A 187 4.74 -26.98 11.28
N LEU A 188 5.11 -25.93 12.03
CA LEU A 188 6.28 -25.90 12.90
C LEU A 188 6.31 -27.10 13.85
N GLN A 189 7.51 -27.55 14.17
CA GLN A 189 7.78 -28.62 15.14
C GLN A 189 8.56 -28.09 16.34
N PRO A 190 8.60 -28.83 17.47
CA PRO A 190 9.42 -28.46 18.60
C PRO A 190 10.89 -28.22 18.22
N GLY A 191 11.44 -27.08 18.63
CA GLY A 191 12.81 -26.67 18.31
C GLY A 191 13.01 -25.96 16.96
N ASP A 192 11.97 -25.85 16.13
CA ASP A 192 12.02 -24.99 14.95
C ASP A 192 12.10 -23.51 15.34
N THR A 193 12.63 -22.68 14.44
CA THR A 193 12.65 -21.23 14.62
C THR A 193 11.92 -20.51 13.48
N VAL A 194 11.31 -19.38 13.78
CA VAL A 194 10.84 -18.40 12.79
C VAL A 194 11.50 -17.06 13.09
N TYR A 195 11.69 -16.24 12.06
CA TYR A 195 12.44 -14.99 12.18
C TYR A 195 11.62 -13.78 11.69
N SER A 196 11.72 -12.66 12.40
CA SER A 196 11.25 -11.36 11.93
C SER A 196 12.08 -10.23 12.53
N LEU A 197 11.89 -9.00 12.06
CA LEU A 197 12.45 -7.80 12.70
C LEU A 197 11.49 -7.26 13.77
N ASN A 198 12.02 -6.60 14.80
CA ASN A 198 11.22 -5.96 15.87
C ASN A 198 10.29 -4.84 15.34
N ILE A 199 10.65 -4.24 14.20
CA ILE A 199 9.90 -3.18 13.49
C ILE A 199 8.73 -3.71 12.65
N GLY A 200 8.57 -5.03 12.53
CA GLY A 200 7.48 -5.62 11.78
C GLY A 200 6.11 -5.37 12.40
N TYR A 201 5.05 -5.50 11.58
CA TYR A 201 3.69 -5.18 12.02
C TYR A 201 3.26 -5.99 13.25
N GLY A 202 2.58 -5.32 14.19
CA GLY A 202 2.27 -5.88 15.50
C GLY A 202 1.40 -7.14 15.44
N SER A 203 0.49 -7.26 14.46
CA SER A 203 -0.31 -8.49 14.31
C SER A 203 0.53 -9.65 13.81
N VAL A 204 1.49 -9.42 12.91
CA VAL A 204 2.41 -10.46 12.40
C VAL A 204 3.22 -11.05 13.55
N LYS A 205 3.78 -10.19 14.41
CA LYS A 205 4.52 -10.65 15.60
C LYS A 205 3.66 -11.53 16.50
N LYS A 206 2.39 -11.17 16.71
CA LYS A 206 1.45 -12.00 17.49
C LYS A 206 1.13 -13.33 16.80
N MET A 207 0.99 -13.35 15.47
CA MET A 207 0.76 -14.59 14.71
C MET A 207 1.95 -15.53 14.80
N LEU A 208 3.17 -15.02 14.63
CA LEU A 208 4.40 -15.79 14.76
C LEU A 208 4.55 -16.37 16.16
N GLN A 209 4.37 -15.54 17.19
CA GLN A 209 4.42 -16.00 18.59
C GLN A 209 3.38 -17.09 18.85
N ALA A 210 2.12 -16.89 18.43
CA ALA A 210 1.06 -17.87 18.64
C ALA A 210 1.34 -19.20 17.92
N ALA A 211 1.89 -19.16 16.70
CA ALA A 211 2.29 -20.36 15.97
C ALA A 211 3.45 -21.09 16.68
N CYS A 212 4.43 -20.35 17.20
CA CYS A 212 5.54 -20.91 17.97
C CYS A 212 5.08 -21.55 19.27
N ASP A 213 4.23 -20.86 20.04
CA ASP A 213 3.68 -21.35 21.31
C ASP A 213 2.90 -22.65 21.11
N ALA A 214 2.10 -22.74 20.05
CA ALA A 214 1.32 -23.93 19.73
C ALA A 214 2.19 -25.14 19.33
N ALA A 215 3.36 -24.90 18.74
CA ALA A 215 4.25 -25.94 18.21
C ALA A 215 5.43 -26.30 19.12
N GLY A 216 5.70 -25.51 20.18
CA GLY A 216 6.96 -25.61 20.93
C GLY A 216 8.18 -25.12 20.13
N ALA A 217 7.96 -24.22 19.18
CA ALA A 217 9.00 -23.56 18.37
C ALA A 217 9.39 -22.21 19.00
N SER A 218 10.35 -21.49 18.40
CA SER A 218 10.83 -20.19 18.91
C SER A 218 10.73 -19.09 17.87
N HIS A 219 10.22 -17.93 18.28
CA HIS A 219 10.24 -16.71 17.46
C HIS A 219 11.51 -15.91 17.80
N VAL A 220 12.44 -15.86 16.84
CA VAL A 220 13.67 -15.06 16.94
C VAL A 220 13.43 -13.70 16.31
N VAL A 221 13.80 -12.64 17.03
CA VAL A 221 13.58 -11.26 16.61
C VAL A 221 14.91 -10.55 16.41
N GLY A 222 15.12 -10.01 15.20
CA GLY A 222 16.21 -9.07 14.93
C GLY A 222 15.88 -7.68 15.48
N GLU A 223 16.71 -7.18 16.39
CA GLU A 223 16.51 -5.89 17.04
C GLU A 223 17.13 -4.75 16.23
N VAL A 224 16.28 -4.03 15.48
CA VAL A 224 16.69 -2.84 14.75
C VAL A 224 16.94 -1.70 15.73
N THR A 225 18.10 -1.06 15.60
CA THR A 225 18.49 0.14 16.36
C THR A 225 18.38 1.36 15.46
N PHE A 226 17.82 2.45 16.00
CA PHE A 226 17.63 3.69 15.27
C PHE A 226 18.57 4.81 15.76
N PRO A 227 18.85 5.83 14.92
CA PRO A 227 18.43 5.95 13.52
C PRO A 227 19.21 5.00 12.60
N LEU A 228 18.62 4.66 11.45
CA LEU A 228 19.33 3.95 10.38
C LEU A 228 20.04 4.97 9.48
N SER A 229 21.27 4.66 9.07
CA SER A 229 22.02 5.44 8.08
C SER A 229 21.91 4.87 6.67
N SER A 230 21.69 3.56 6.54
CA SER A 230 21.63 2.89 5.24
C SER A 230 20.85 1.56 5.31
N PRO A 231 20.35 1.04 4.17
CA PRO A 231 19.69 -0.27 4.13
C PRO A 231 20.63 -1.44 4.45
N GLU A 232 21.94 -1.28 4.25
CA GLU A 232 22.97 -2.30 4.53
C GLU A 232 22.97 -2.71 6.01
N GLN A 233 22.70 -1.78 6.93
CA GLN A 233 22.61 -2.09 8.36
C GLN A 233 21.54 -3.15 8.68
N LEU A 234 20.44 -3.17 7.93
CA LEU A 234 19.42 -4.21 8.07
C LEU A 234 19.89 -5.55 7.48
N LEU A 235 20.64 -5.53 6.38
CA LEU A 235 21.19 -6.74 5.78
C LEU A 235 22.24 -7.39 6.68
N GLU A 236 23.09 -6.59 7.32
CA GLU A 236 24.06 -7.03 8.33
C GLU A 236 23.34 -7.63 9.53
N LEU A 237 22.35 -6.91 10.10
CA LEU A 237 21.56 -7.42 11.21
C LEU A 237 20.91 -8.77 10.89
N VAL A 238 20.28 -8.91 9.73
CA VAL A 238 19.63 -10.18 9.33
C VAL A 238 20.68 -11.26 9.06
N THR A 239 21.83 -10.91 8.48
CA THR A 239 22.94 -11.85 8.28
C THR A 239 23.41 -12.48 9.59
N ASP A 240 23.52 -11.67 10.64
CA ASP A 240 24.07 -12.05 11.93
C ASP A 240 23.05 -12.74 12.85
N SER A 241 21.76 -12.35 12.75
CA SER A 241 20.73 -12.80 13.68
C SER A 241 19.76 -13.86 13.12
N LEU A 242 19.73 -14.10 11.81
CA LEU A 242 18.89 -15.14 11.22
C LEU A 242 19.41 -16.55 11.58
N PRO A 243 18.62 -17.37 12.32
CA PRO A 243 19.05 -18.72 12.68
C PRO A 243 19.19 -19.64 11.47
N GLN A 244 20.17 -20.54 11.50
CA GLN A 244 20.39 -21.52 10.43
C GLN A 244 19.25 -22.53 10.26
N ASN A 245 18.47 -22.79 11.33
CA ASN A 245 17.33 -23.70 11.33
C ASN A 245 15.97 -23.00 11.13
N ALA A 246 15.97 -21.73 10.71
CA ALA A 246 14.73 -20.98 10.51
C ALA A 246 13.84 -21.63 9.44
N LYS A 247 12.57 -21.84 9.78
CA LYS A 247 11.53 -22.40 8.90
C LYS A 247 10.77 -21.35 8.12
N LEU A 248 10.83 -20.10 8.55
CA LEU A 248 10.21 -18.97 7.89
C LEU A 248 10.89 -17.68 8.34
N ALA A 249 11.20 -16.78 7.41
CA ALA A 249 11.50 -15.39 7.69
C ALA A 249 10.38 -14.48 7.18
N VAL A 250 9.95 -13.52 8.01
CA VAL A 250 8.88 -12.57 7.67
C VAL A 250 9.41 -11.15 7.69
N PHE A 251 9.24 -10.45 6.57
CA PHE A 251 9.65 -9.05 6.41
C PHE A 251 8.52 -8.21 5.82
N ASP A 252 8.39 -6.97 6.27
CA ASP A 252 7.52 -5.99 5.62
C ASP A 252 8.18 -5.46 4.34
N ALA A 253 7.42 -5.21 3.28
CA ALA A 253 7.94 -4.42 2.14
C ALA A 253 8.10 -2.95 2.52
N VAL A 254 7.11 -2.42 3.24
CA VAL A 254 7.15 -1.10 3.88
C VAL A 254 6.57 -1.24 5.28
N THR A 255 7.36 -0.93 6.30
CA THR A 255 6.96 -1.14 7.69
C THR A 255 5.87 -0.15 8.10
N SER A 256 4.86 -0.64 8.82
CA SER A 256 3.73 0.21 9.19
C SER A 256 4.12 1.30 10.20
N ASN A 257 4.75 0.93 11.33
CA ASN A 257 4.99 1.88 12.41
C ASN A 257 6.23 2.75 12.21
N THR A 258 7.22 2.29 11.44
CA THR A 258 8.48 3.02 11.19
C THR A 258 8.56 3.60 9.78
N ALA A 259 7.61 3.30 8.88
CA ALA A 259 7.51 3.84 7.53
C ALA A 259 8.79 3.68 6.69
N LEU A 260 9.49 2.56 6.86
CA LEU A 260 10.72 2.24 6.15
C LEU A 260 10.42 1.27 5.01
N VAL A 261 10.90 1.60 3.82
CA VAL A 261 11.01 0.67 2.69
C VAL A 261 12.20 -0.25 2.97
N LEU A 262 11.94 -1.55 3.10
CA LEU A 262 12.99 -2.53 3.35
C LEU A 262 13.65 -2.99 2.04
N PRO A 263 14.94 -3.37 2.05
CA PRO A 263 15.64 -3.90 0.87
C PRO A 263 15.21 -5.37 0.59
N ILE A 264 13.92 -5.55 0.26
CA ILE A 264 13.28 -6.87 0.19
C ILE A 264 13.93 -7.81 -0.82
N LYS A 265 14.43 -7.31 -1.95
CA LYS A 265 15.12 -8.14 -2.94
C LYS A 265 16.38 -8.77 -2.36
N GLN A 266 17.17 -7.98 -1.65
CA GLN A 266 18.40 -8.43 -1.00
C GLN A 266 18.09 -9.36 0.18
N LEU A 267 17.05 -9.06 0.97
CA LEU A 267 16.61 -9.92 2.08
C LEU A 267 16.11 -11.28 1.59
N VAL A 268 15.31 -11.30 0.50
CA VAL A 268 14.85 -12.54 -0.13
C VAL A 268 16.03 -13.38 -0.60
N GLN A 269 16.99 -12.77 -1.31
CA GLN A 269 18.18 -13.49 -1.77
C GLN A 269 19.00 -14.05 -0.59
N LEU A 270 19.25 -13.23 0.43
CA LEU A 270 20.00 -13.60 1.65
C LEU A 270 19.40 -14.82 2.36
N CYS A 271 18.07 -14.87 2.48
CA CYS A 271 17.36 -15.98 3.10
C CYS A 271 17.36 -17.23 2.20
N LYS A 272 17.16 -17.06 0.89
CA LYS A 272 17.20 -18.16 -0.08
C LYS A 272 18.56 -18.83 -0.14
N ASP A 273 19.65 -18.06 -0.08
CA ASP A 273 21.02 -18.59 -0.01
C ASP A 273 21.26 -19.48 1.23
N ARG A 274 20.44 -19.29 2.28
CA ARG A 274 20.43 -20.12 3.51
C ARG A 274 19.33 -21.18 3.52
N GLY A 275 18.54 -21.32 2.45
CA GLY A 275 17.43 -22.27 2.37
C GLY A 275 16.23 -21.91 3.27
N VAL A 276 16.08 -20.64 3.67
CA VAL A 276 14.97 -20.16 4.50
C VAL A 276 13.90 -19.52 3.61
N PRO A 277 12.64 -20.01 3.63
CA PRO A 277 11.58 -19.41 2.84
C PRO A 277 11.15 -18.05 3.40
N VAL A 278 10.74 -17.16 2.52
CA VAL A 278 10.43 -15.76 2.87
C VAL A 278 8.99 -15.38 2.58
N LEU A 279 8.30 -14.93 3.63
CA LEU A 279 7.00 -14.26 3.54
C LEU A 279 7.19 -12.75 3.60
N ILE A 280 6.75 -12.06 2.56
CA ILE A 280 6.73 -10.60 2.51
C ILE A 280 5.34 -10.07 2.88
N ASP A 281 5.25 -9.32 3.98
CA ASP A 281 4.10 -8.46 4.29
C ASP A 281 4.20 -7.18 3.44
N GLY A 282 3.64 -7.26 2.25
CA GLY A 282 3.50 -6.16 1.30
C GLY A 282 2.23 -5.35 1.50
N ALA A 283 1.62 -5.30 2.70
CA ALA A 283 0.36 -4.58 2.94
C ALA A 283 0.36 -3.12 2.45
N HIS A 284 1.52 -2.47 2.42
CA HIS A 284 1.73 -1.11 1.95
C HIS A 284 2.36 -1.02 0.54
N ALA A 285 2.64 -2.13 -0.14
CA ALA A 285 3.42 -2.13 -1.39
C ALA A 285 2.59 -1.83 -2.66
N LEU A 286 1.44 -2.48 -2.83
CA LEU A 286 0.67 -2.44 -4.08
C LEU A 286 0.13 -1.04 -4.36
N GLY A 287 0.62 -0.41 -5.44
CA GLY A 287 0.34 0.99 -5.80
C GLY A 287 1.44 1.96 -5.34
N MET A 288 1.98 1.76 -4.14
CA MET A 288 3.05 2.60 -3.55
C MET A 288 4.43 2.33 -4.17
N LEU A 289 4.73 1.06 -4.45
CA LEU A 289 6.01 0.60 -4.99
C LEU A 289 5.83 0.07 -6.43
N PRO A 290 6.88 0.12 -7.28
CA PRO A 290 6.90 -0.53 -8.59
C PRO A 290 7.07 -2.06 -8.40
N LEU A 291 5.99 -2.73 -8.01
CA LEU A 291 6.03 -4.14 -7.62
C LEU A 291 6.16 -5.06 -8.83
N ASP A 292 7.25 -5.82 -8.89
CA ASP A 292 7.47 -6.92 -9.83
C ASP A 292 7.77 -8.20 -9.06
N LEU A 293 6.81 -9.13 -9.02
CA LEU A 293 6.95 -10.36 -8.24
C LEU A 293 7.87 -11.39 -8.89
N GLN A 294 8.03 -11.39 -10.22
CA GLN A 294 9.02 -12.22 -10.89
C GLN A 294 10.44 -11.77 -10.54
N GLN A 295 10.70 -10.46 -10.54
CA GLN A 295 12.01 -9.90 -10.19
C GLN A 295 12.31 -10.02 -8.70
N LEU A 296 11.31 -9.78 -7.84
CA LEU A 296 11.46 -9.91 -6.39
C LEU A 296 11.66 -11.37 -5.97
N ASN A 297 11.00 -12.30 -6.68
CA ASN A 297 11.07 -13.73 -6.46
C ASN A 297 10.88 -14.15 -4.97
N PRO A 298 9.83 -13.71 -4.25
CA PRO A 298 9.57 -14.18 -2.90
C PRO A 298 8.98 -15.60 -2.91
N ASP A 299 8.98 -16.30 -1.76
CA ASP A 299 8.20 -17.54 -1.61
C ASP A 299 6.71 -17.25 -1.41
N PHE A 300 6.42 -16.20 -0.64
CA PHE A 300 5.07 -15.70 -0.38
C PHE A 300 5.04 -14.18 -0.38
N PHE A 301 4.01 -13.57 -0.95
CA PHE A 301 3.81 -12.13 -0.91
C PHE A 301 2.35 -11.78 -0.69
N VAL A 302 2.06 -10.97 0.31
CA VAL A 302 0.70 -10.54 0.64
C VAL A 302 0.58 -9.03 0.44
N SER A 303 -0.52 -8.54 -0.13
CA SER A 303 -0.75 -7.08 -0.20
C SER A 303 -2.23 -6.71 -0.13
N ASN A 304 -2.50 -5.53 0.44
CA ASN A 304 -3.84 -4.95 0.43
C ASN A 304 -4.07 -4.19 -0.88
N CYS A 305 -5.21 -4.42 -1.51
CA CYS A 305 -5.65 -3.62 -2.65
C CYS A 305 -6.36 -2.32 -2.19
N HIS A 306 -6.93 -2.32 -0.99
CA HIS A 306 -7.72 -1.19 -0.48
C HIS A 306 -6.91 -0.02 0.10
N LYS A 307 -5.59 -0.12 0.13
CA LYS A 307 -4.70 0.98 0.57
C LYS A 307 -4.29 1.80 -0.65
N TRP A 308 -3.04 1.63 -1.09
CA TRP A 308 -2.41 2.48 -2.10
C TRP A 308 -2.86 2.23 -3.53
N LEU A 309 -3.45 1.07 -3.84
CA LEU A 309 -4.16 0.85 -5.10
C LEU A 309 -5.57 1.49 -5.10
N CYS A 310 -5.99 2.07 -3.97
CA CYS A 310 -7.28 2.74 -3.78
C CYS A 310 -8.50 1.84 -4.07
N GLY A 311 -8.33 0.54 -3.85
CA GLY A 311 -9.38 -0.47 -3.92
C GLY A 311 -10.48 -0.28 -2.87
N ALA A 312 -11.63 -0.90 -3.08
CA ALA A 312 -12.66 -0.97 -2.04
C ALA A 312 -12.18 -1.85 -0.87
N ARG A 313 -12.48 -1.45 0.37
CA ARG A 313 -12.16 -2.24 1.57
C ARG A 313 -12.76 -3.64 1.50
N GLY A 314 -12.02 -4.65 1.98
CA GLY A 314 -12.35 -6.06 1.76
C GLY A 314 -11.63 -6.67 0.55
N SER A 315 -10.48 -6.09 0.15
CA SER A 315 -9.67 -6.55 -0.98
C SER A 315 -8.18 -6.62 -0.68
N ALA A 316 -7.59 -7.76 -1.02
CA ALA A 316 -6.18 -8.11 -0.91
C ALA A 316 -5.82 -9.26 -1.86
N MET A 317 -4.52 -9.51 -2.01
CA MET A 317 -3.95 -10.63 -2.75
C MET A 317 -2.93 -11.39 -1.91
N LEU A 318 -2.79 -12.67 -2.22
CA LEU A 318 -1.68 -13.52 -1.79
C LEU A 318 -1.07 -14.17 -3.03
N TYR A 319 0.22 -13.99 -3.21
CA TYR A 319 1.04 -14.75 -4.14
C TYR A 319 1.74 -15.88 -3.37
N VAL A 320 1.74 -17.08 -3.95
CA VAL A 320 2.42 -18.27 -3.44
C VAL A 320 3.24 -18.90 -4.56
N ALA A 321 4.55 -18.99 -4.37
CA ALA A 321 5.42 -19.60 -5.36
C ALA A 321 5.03 -21.09 -5.59
N PRO A 322 5.19 -21.62 -6.81
CA PRO A 322 4.57 -22.89 -7.22
C PRO A 322 4.93 -24.08 -6.32
N GLN A 323 6.17 -24.12 -5.84
CA GLN A 323 6.66 -25.19 -4.95
C GLN A 323 5.95 -25.24 -3.59
N TRP A 324 5.26 -24.17 -3.18
CA TRP A 324 4.58 -24.08 -1.88
C TRP A 324 3.05 -24.23 -1.96
N GLN A 325 2.46 -24.23 -3.16
CA GLN A 325 1.01 -24.21 -3.33
C GLN A 325 0.29 -25.44 -2.76
N GLN A 326 0.96 -26.60 -2.70
CA GLN A 326 0.42 -27.80 -2.05
C GLN A 326 0.40 -27.69 -0.52
N GLN A 327 1.34 -26.93 0.05
CA GLN A 327 1.48 -26.79 1.50
C GLN A 327 0.58 -25.68 2.06
N VAL A 328 0.45 -24.57 1.34
CA VAL A 328 -0.32 -23.40 1.80
C VAL A 328 -1.82 -23.68 1.73
N GLN A 329 -2.49 -23.54 2.87
CA GLN A 329 -3.92 -23.74 3.03
C GLN A 329 -4.62 -22.45 3.47
N PRO A 330 -5.87 -22.22 3.04
CA PRO A 330 -6.67 -21.09 3.49
C PRO A 330 -7.03 -21.24 4.99
N PRO A 331 -7.22 -20.13 5.74
CA PRO A 331 -7.72 -20.21 7.12
C PRO A 331 -9.18 -20.73 7.20
N VAL A 332 -9.95 -20.54 6.12
CA VAL A 332 -11.32 -21.06 5.98
C VAL A 332 -11.30 -22.15 4.92
N LEU A 333 -11.73 -23.36 5.27
CA LEU A 333 -11.79 -24.47 4.33
C LEU A 333 -12.87 -24.19 3.27
N SER A 334 -12.44 -24.05 2.01
CA SER A 334 -13.34 -23.84 0.89
C SER A 334 -14.13 -25.10 0.53
N HIS A 335 -15.29 -24.92 -0.11
CA HIS A 335 -15.99 -26.02 -0.78
C HIS A 335 -15.17 -26.58 -1.96
N GLY A 336 -14.24 -25.79 -2.50
CA GLY A 336 -13.30 -26.21 -3.55
C GLY A 336 -11.99 -26.79 -3.02
N ALA A 337 -11.91 -27.08 -1.72
CA ALA A 337 -10.75 -27.77 -1.15
C ALA A 337 -10.49 -29.09 -1.88
N GLU A 338 -9.20 -29.45 -2.02
CA GLU A 338 -8.73 -30.65 -2.74
C GLU A 338 -8.88 -30.59 -4.28
N ALA A 339 -9.58 -29.61 -4.85
CA ALA A 339 -9.72 -29.45 -6.31
C ALA A 339 -8.56 -28.67 -6.97
N GLY A 340 -7.75 -27.96 -6.18
CA GLY A 340 -6.60 -27.19 -6.65
C GLY A 340 -6.28 -25.99 -5.75
N PHE A 341 -5.19 -25.28 -6.08
CA PHE A 341 -4.73 -24.16 -5.26
C PHE A 341 -5.72 -22.99 -5.30
N LEU A 342 -6.17 -22.58 -6.49
CA LEU A 342 -7.13 -21.50 -6.62
C LEU A 342 -8.48 -21.88 -5.99
N SER A 343 -8.96 -23.08 -6.27
CA SER A 343 -10.22 -23.63 -5.74
C SER A 343 -10.27 -23.65 -4.23
N SER A 344 -9.11 -23.87 -3.58
CA SER A 344 -9.00 -23.85 -2.12
C SER A 344 -9.20 -22.45 -1.54
N PHE A 345 -8.94 -21.37 -2.29
CA PHE A 345 -9.03 -19.99 -1.79
C PHE A 345 -10.22 -19.19 -2.32
N ILE A 346 -10.72 -19.49 -3.53
CA ILE A 346 -11.65 -18.62 -4.26
C ILE A 346 -13.02 -18.49 -3.59
N TRP A 347 -13.42 -19.47 -2.79
CA TRP A 347 -14.69 -19.48 -2.07
C TRP A 347 -14.49 -19.69 -0.57
N ASP A 348 -14.41 -18.59 0.18
CA ASP A 348 -14.23 -18.52 1.63
C ASP A 348 -15.57 -18.39 2.39
N GLY A 349 -16.70 -18.66 1.72
CA GLY A 349 -18.05 -18.60 2.27
C GLY A 349 -18.88 -17.45 1.71
N CYS A 350 -20.21 -17.51 1.89
CA CYS A 350 -21.12 -16.50 1.35
C CYS A 350 -20.91 -15.13 2.04
N ARG A 351 -20.44 -14.13 1.28
CA ARG A 351 -20.20 -12.76 1.74
C ARG A 351 -20.28 -11.76 0.58
N ASP A 352 -20.05 -10.48 0.87
CA ASP A 352 -19.88 -9.46 -0.17
C ASP A 352 -18.54 -9.65 -0.91
N TYR A 353 -18.63 -9.95 -2.21
CA TYR A 353 -17.50 -10.10 -3.14
C TYR A 353 -17.27 -8.85 -4.01
N ALA A 354 -18.14 -7.84 -3.94
CA ALA A 354 -18.01 -6.63 -4.75
C ALA A 354 -16.67 -5.91 -4.59
N PRO A 355 -16.04 -5.85 -3.39
CA PRO A 355 -14.71 -5.25 -3.27
C PRO A 355 -13.62 -5.96 -4.09
N LEU A 356 -13.70 -7.28 -4.22
CA LEU A 356 -12.76 -8.06 -5.02
C LEU A 356 -12.99 -7.82 -6.52
N LEU A 357 -14.25 -7.81 -6.94
CA LEU A 357 -14.63 -7.58 -8.33
C LEU A 357 -14.24 -6.18 -8.83
N ALA A 358 -14.29 -5.18 -7.95
CA ALA A 358 -13.92 -3.80 -8.24
C ALA A 358 -12.39 -3.57 -8.36
N ILE A 359 -11.53 -4.55 -8.04
CA ILE A 359 -10.06 -4.41 -8.18
C ILE A 359 -9.66 -4.10 -9.62
N THR A 360 -10.35 -4.67 -10.62
CA THR A 360 -10.10 -4.39 -12.05
C THR A 360 -10.27 -2.91 -12.37
N THR A 361 -11.30 -2.26 -11.81
CA THR A 361 -11.52 -0.82 -11.95
C THR A 361 -10.44 -0.01 -11.24
N ALA A 362 -9.94 -0.47 -10.09
CA ALA A 362 -8.84 0.18 -9.39
C ALA A 362 -7.55 0.16 -10.22
N ILE A 363 -7.22 -0.98 -10.84
CA ILE A 363 -6.08 -1.12 -11.76
C ILE A 363 -6.22 -0.17 -12.95
N GLN A 364 -7.40 -0.10 -13.57
CA GLN A 364 -7.62 0.76 -14.74
C GLN A 364 -7.59 2.25 -14.37
N TRP A 365 -8.16 2.62 -13.22
CA TRP A 365 -8.08 3.98 -12.68
C TRP A 365 -6.62 4.37 -12.42
N TRP A 366 -5.82 3.49 -11.79
CA TRP A 366 -4.40 3.71 -11.54
C TRP A 366 -3.62 3.93 -12.85
N LYS A 367 -3.87 3.10 -13.88
CA LYS A 367 -3.29 3.27 -15.22
C LYS A 367 -3.73 4.60 -15.86
N GLY A 368 -4.98 5.01 -15.64
CA GLY A 368 -5.55 6.26 -16.12
C GLY A 368 -4.82 7.50 -15.61
N LEU A 369 -4.43 7.52 -14.33
CA LEU A 369 -3.65 8.63 -13.75
C LEU A 369 -2.33 8.85 -14.50
N GLY A 370 -1.62 7.78 -14.84
CA GLY A 370 -0.38 7.86 -15.63
C GLY A 370 -0.59 8.47 -17.00
N MET A 371 -1.64 8.04 -17.70
CA MET A 371 -1.96 8.54 -19.05
C MET A 371 -2.35 10.03 -19.04
N GLN A 372 -3.16 10.45 -18.07
CA GLN A 372 -3.57 11.85 -17.92
C GLN A 372 -2.36 12.76 -17.70
N GLN A 373 -1.43 12.36 -16.81
CA GLN A 373 -0.23 13.13 -16.55
C GLN A 373 0.68 13.23 -17.80
N GLN A 374 0.85 12.14 -18.54
CA GLN A 374 1.64 12.14 -19.78
C GLN A 374 1.05 13.09 -20.84
N GLN A 375 -0.26 13.07 -21.02
CA GLN A 375 -0.94 13.96 -21.96
C GLN A 375 -0.78 15.44 -21.58
N GLN A 376 -0.91 15.77 -20.29
CA GLN A 376 -0.71 17.14 -19.81
C GLN A 376 0.74 17.63 -20.02
N GLN A 377 1.73 16.78 -19.73
CA GLN A 377 3.15 17.11 -19.97
C GLN A 377 3.43 17.38 -21.45
N GLN A 378 2.87 16.56 -22.35
CA GLN A 378 3.01 16.77 -23.80
C GLN A 378 2.35 18.08 -24.25
N GLN A 379 1.16 18.42 -23.74
CA GLN A 379 0.49 19.67 -24.05
C GLN A 379 1.29 20.88 -23.56
N GLN A 380 1.86 20.82 -22.35
CA GLN A 380 2.71 21.90 -21.82
C GLN A 380 3.97 22.10 -22.66
N GLN A 381 4.65 21.02 -23.05
CA GLN A 381 5.83 21.09 -23.91
C GLN A 381 5.49 21.70 -25.28
N GLN A 382 4.35 21.32 -25.87
CA GLN A 382 3.87 21.92 -27.12
C GLN A 382 3.58 23.42 -26.96
N GLN A 383 2.95 23.83 -25.85
CA GLN A 383 2.68 25.25 -25.56
C GLN A 383 3.97 26.05 -25.35
N GLN A 384 4.95 25.50 -24.63
CA GLN A 384 6.26 26.14 -24.44
C GLN A 384 6.99 26.31 -25.78
N GLN A 385 7.03 25.27 -26.61
CA GLN A 385 7.63 25.35 -27.95
C GLN A 385 6.92 26.37 -28.86
N GLN A 386 5.59 26.50 -28.75
CA GLN A 386 4.83 27.51 -29.49
C GLN A 386 5.10 28.94 -28.98
N GLN A 387 5.34 29.11 -27.68
CA GLN A 387 5.71 30.42 -27.10
C GLN A 387 7.14 30.82 -27.47
N GLU A 388 8.09 29.89 -27.44
CA GLU A 388 9.49 30.11 -27.83
C GLU A 388 9.64 30.40 -29.34
N THR A 389 8.80 29.80 -30.18
CA THR A 389 8.77 30.11 -31.62
C THR A 389 8.02 31.41 -31.95
N ALA A 390 7.19 31.91 -31.04
CA ALA A 390 6.45 33.16 -31.17
C ALA A 390 7.19 34.40 -30.65
N THR A 391 8.26 34.25 -29.86
CA THR A 391 9.14 35.34 -29.44
C THR A 391 10.28 35.57 -30.45
N PRO A 392 10.35 36.72 -31.15
CA PRO A 392 11.46 37.01 -32.05
C PRO A 392 12.77 37.15 -31.27
N ASN A 393 13.81 36.43 -31.70
CA ASN A 393 15.19 36.54 -31.21
C ASN A 393 15.66 38.01 -31.10
N ALA A 394 15.74 38.55 -29.89
CA ALA A 394 16.59 39.69 -29.59
C ALA A 394 17.96 39.14 -29.17
N VAL A 395 18.84 38.97 -30.15
CA VAL A 395 20.26 38.68 -29.91
C VAL A 395 20.89 39.93 -29.27
N ALA A 396 21.19 39.87 -27.98
CA ALA A 396 22.11 40.80 -27.32
C ALA A 396 23.52 40.17 -27.26
N PRO A 397 24.60 40.91 -27.55
CA PRO A 397 25.96 40.36 -27.57
C PRO A 397 26.49 40.13 -26.13
N PRO A 398 27.48 39.23 -25.95
CA PRO A 398 27.99 38.89 -24.64
C PRO A 398 28.92 39.98 -24.10
N SER A 399 28.67 40.47 -22.88
CA SER A 399 29.64 41.27 -22.13
C SER A 399 30.44 40.39 -21.17
N ALA A 400 31.77 40.43 -21.31
CA ALA A 400 32.72 39.76 -20.44
C ALA A 400 32.77 40.40 -19.04
N ALA A 401 32.75 39.57 -17.99
CA ALA A 401 33.20 39.93 -16.66
C ALA A 401 33.96 38.76 -16.01
N GLN A 402 35.19 39.07 -15.59
CA GLN A 402 36.14 38.26 -14.84
C GLN A 402 35.53 37.91 -13.46
N GLY A 403 35.70 36.71 -12.88
CA GLY A 403 36.97 36.11 -12.50
C GLY A 403 37.27 36.46 -11.03
N GLY A 404 36.72 35.69 -10.08
CA GLY A 404 36.95 35.87 -8.64
C GLY A 404 36.60 34.61 -7.87
N ASP A 405 37.61 33.88 -7.44
CA ASP A 405 37.53 32.69 -6.59
C ASP A 405 37.09 33.06 -5.17
N SER A 406 36.15 32.29 -4.62
CA SER A 406 36.02 32.13 -3.16
C SER A 406 35.60 30.71 -2.81
N VAL A 407 36.50 30.02 -2.10
CA VAL A 407 36.29 28.73 -1.43
C VAL A 407 35.38 28.93 -0.23
N ALA A 408 34.25 28.23 -0.15
CA ALA A 408 33.47 28.11 1.08
C ALA A 408 32.65 26.79 1.14
N ALA A 409 33.06 25.95 2.09
CA ALA A 409 32.29 25.04 2.94
C ALA A 409 31.12 24.23 2.36
N ALA A 410 31.30 22.90 2.39
CA ALA A 410 30.27 21.89 2.17
C ALA A 410 29.12 22.03 3.19
N ALA A 411 27.94 22.40 2.69
CA ALA A 411 26.64 22.13 3.28
C ALA A 411 25.82 21.43 2.20
N GLY A 412 25.48 20.16 2.39
CA GLY A 412 24.67 19.38 1.45
C GLY A 412 23.26 19.95 1.38
N THR A 413 22.95 20.66 0.29
CA THR A 413 21.65 21.25 0.00
C THR A 413 21.08 20.64 -1.29
N GLY A 414 19.83 20.18 -1.25
CA GLY A 414 18.92 19.96 -2.39
C GLY A 414 19.29 18.98 -3.52
N SER A 415 20.56 18.61 -3.71
CA SER A 415 20.99 17.85 -4.90
C SER A 415 20.75 16.34 -4.81
N ASP A 416 20.67 15.79 -3.59
CA ASP A 416 20.49 14.34 -3.38
C ASP A 416 19.03 13.85 -3.59
N VAL A 417 18.03 14.73 -3.42
CA VAL A 417 16.61 14.37 -3.65
C VAL A 417 16.30 14.25 -5.15
N ALA A 418 16.92 15.11 -5.97
CA ALA A 418 16.84 15.01 -7.42
C ALA A 418 17.55 13.76 -7.96
N ALA A 419 18.63 13.31 -7.29
CA ALA A 419 19.35 12.09 -7.65
C ALA A 419 18.63 10.79 -7.23
N CYS A 420 17.88 10.81 -6.11
CA CYS A 420 17.10 9.66 -5.63
C CYS A 420 15.74 9.48 -6.33
N CYS A 421 15.30 10.45 -7.12
CA CYS A 421 14.01 10.44 -7.80
C CYS A 421 14.15 10.20 -9.31
N ASP A 422 14.98 9.22 -9.72
CA ASP A 422 14.99 8.76 -11.11
C ASP A 422 13.64 8.08 -11.42
N PRO A 423 12.80 8.65 -12.31
CA PRO A 423 11.51 8.06 -12.68
C PRO A 423 11.66 6.63 -13.22
N SER A 424 12.83 6.24 -13.72
CA SER A 424 13.12 4.88 -14.19
C SER A 424 13.10 3.84 -13.05
N GLN A 425 13.50 4.23 -11.84
CA GLN A 425 13.51 3.34 -10.66
C GLN A 425 12.12 3.17 -10.04
N LEU A 426 11.23 4.13 -10.27
CA LEU A 426 9.83 4.11 -9.82
C LEU A 426 8.87 3.62 -10.91
N ALA A 427 9.37 3.28 -12.10
CA ALA A 427 8.58 2.74 -13.19
C ALA A 427 8.42 1.22 -13.07
N HIS A 428 7.21 0.73 -13.28
CA HIS A 428 6.97 -0.68 -13.59
C HIS A 428 6.26 -0.74 -14.95
N PRO A 429 6.77 -1.51 -15.93
CA PRO A 429 6.18 -1.53 -17.27
C PRO A 429 4.69 -1.90 -17.24
N GLY A 430 3.85 -1.06 -17.85
CA GLY A 430 2.42 -1.36 -18.05
C GLY A 430 1.51 -1.13 -16.84
N ASP A 431 2.03 -0.69 -15.69
CA ASP A 431 1.23 -0.39 -14.49
C ASP A 431 0.65 1.03 -14.48
N GLY A 432 1.22 1.94 -15.27
CA GLY A 432 0.81 3.36 -15.37
C GLY A 432 1.01 4.20 -14.10
N GLY A 433 1.65 3.65 -13.07
CA GLY A 433 1.76 4.27 -11.74
C GLY A 433 2.97 5.17 -11.54
N ALA A 434 3.92 5.18 -12.49
CA ALA A 434 5.21 5.86 -12.33
C ALA A 434 5.06 7.36 -12.00
N ALA A 435 4.16 8.05 -12.70
CA ALA A 435 3.91 9.47 -12.51
C ALA A 435 3.33 9.78 -11.11
N ALA A 436 2.34 9.00 -10.68
CA ALA A 436 1.74 9.13 -9.36
C ALA A 436 2.78 8.87 -8.26
N ARG A 437 3.59 7.81 -8.40
CA ARG A 437 4.67 7.50 -7.45
C ARG A 437 5.72 8.61 -7.38
N CYS A 438 6.15 9.16 -8.52
CA CYS A 438 7.08 10.29 -8.54
C CYS A 438 6.50 11.52 -7.85
N TYR A 439 5.22 11.83 -8.08
CA TYR A 439 4.54 12.94 -7.41
C TYR A 439 4.50 12.74 -5.89
N MET A 440 4.02 11.57 -5.43
CA MET A 440 3.94 11.25 -4.00
C MET A 440 5.31 11.26 -3.34
N TYR A 441 6.34 10.73 -4.01
CA TYR A 441 7.71 10.71 -3.50
C TYR A 441 8.25 12.14 -3.31
N ARG A 442 8.16 13.00 -4.33
CA ARG A 442 8.63 14.38 -4.25
C ARG A 442 7.91 15.17 -3.17
N LEU A 443 6.58 15.10 -3.17
CA LEU A 443 5.75 15.77 -2.17
C LEU A 443 6.10 15.32 -0.74
N LEU A 444 6.33 14.02 -0.53
CA LEU A 444 6.73 13.50 0.78
C LEU A 444 8.07 14.09 1.23
N HIS A 445 9.05 14.20 0.33
CA HIS A 445 10.37 14.74 0.66
C HIS A 445 10.29 16.24 0.97
N ASP A 446 9.58 17.01 0.16
CA ASP A 446 9.34 18.43 0.40
C ASP A 446 8.64 18.66 1.75
N ALA A 447 7.62 17.83 2.05
CA ALA A 447 6.92 17.87 3.33
C ALA A 447 7.84 17.48 4.51
N ALA A 448 8.64 16.42 4.37
CA ALA A 448 9.56 16.00 5.41
C ALA A 448 10.62 17.07 5.70
N GLU A 449 11.18 17.69 4.65
CA GLU A 449 12.13 18.78 4.78
C GLU A 449 11.51 19.98 5.50
N LEU A 450 10.30 20.39 5.09
CA LEU A 450 9.55 21.46 5.76
C LEU A 450 9.38 21.18 7.26
N LEU A 451 8.93 19.98 7.62
CA LEU A 451 8.72 19.59 9.02
C LEU A 451 10.05 19.58 9.81
N MET A 452 11.09 18.97 9.25
CA MET A 452 12.42 18.90 9.89
C MET A 452 13.01 20.30 10.13
N GLN A 453 12.93 21.20 9.14
CA GLN A 453 13.41 22.57 9.28
C GLN A 453 12.64 23.35 10.36
N ARG A 454 11.31 23.14 10.42
CA ARG A 454 10.43 23.87 11.35
C ARG A 454 10.48 23.36 12.77
N TRP A 455 10.82 22.09 12.97
CA TRP A 455 10.87 21.44 14.28
C TRP A 455 12.29 21.18 14.79
N GLY A 456 13.32 21.39 13.97
CA GLY A 456 14.71 21.11 14.34
C GLY A 456 14.94 19.63 14.64
N SER A 457 14.27 18.75 13.89
CA SER A 457 14.27 17.30 14.11
C SER A 457 14.73 16.53 12.86
N GLY A 458 14.78 15.21 12.95
CA GLY A 458 15.21 14.33 11.85
C GLY A 458 14.25 13.19 11.57
N CYS A 459 14.53 12.45 10.49
CA CYS A 459 13.84 11.21 10.15
C CYS A 459 14.50 9.99 10.79
N LEU A 460 13.74 8.90 10.90
CA LEU A 460 14.20 7.65 11.52
C LEU A 460 15.20 6.85 10.65
N GLY A 461 15.19 7.07 9.34
CA GLY A 461 16.07 6.43 8.36
C GLY A 461 16.39 7.36 7.20
N PRO A 462 17.27 6.94 6.28
CA PRO A 462 17.70 7.76 5.16
C PRO A 462 16.58 7.91 4.11
N PRO A 463 16.61 8.97 3.27
CA PRO A 463 15.65 9.17 2.18
C PRO A 463 15.49 7.97 1.23
N SER A 464 16.57 7.20 1.01
CA SER A 464 16.57 5.98 0.19
C SER A 464 15.69 4.84 0.73
N MET A 465 15.29 4.91 2.00
CA MET A 465 14.38 3.95 2.64
C MET A 465 12.97 4.51 2.80
N THR A 466 12.58 5.47 1.96
CA THR A 466 11.23 6.05 1.97
C THR A 466 10.56 5.88 0.61
N ALA A 467 9.23 6.00 0.59
CA ALA A 467 8.46 6.05 -0.65
C ALA A 467 7.37 7.14 -0.54
N ALA A 468 6.17 6.78 -0.11
CA ALA A 468 5.06 7.72 0.11
C ALA A 468 4.70 7.88 1.62
N MET A 469 5.54 7.38 2.53
CA MET A 469 5.43 7.56 3.98
C MET A 469 6.81 7.79 4.60
N VAL A 470 6.85 8.56 5.70
CA VAL A 470 8.05 8.75 6.52
C VAL A 470 7.69 9.10 7.96
N LEU A 471 8.59 8.81 8.90
CA LEU A 471 8.52 9.32 10.27
C LEU A 471 9.41 10.55 10.42
N VAL A 472 8.83 11.66 10.86
CA VAL A 472 9.56 12.88 11.22
C VAL A 472 9.46 13.08 12.73
N GLY A 473 10.58 13.33 13.39
CA GLY A 473 10.60 13.57 14.83
C GLY A 473 9.78 14.79 15.19
N LEU A 474 8.95 14.69 16.24
CA LEU A 474 8.30 15.89 16.79
C LEU A 474 9.33 16.74 17.56
N PRO A 475 9.13 18.07 17.65
CA PRO A 475 10.05 18.95 18.38
C PRO A 475 10.09 18.59 19.87
N ALA A 476 11.27 18.62 20.48
CA ALA A 476 11.40 18.38 21.92
C ALA A 476 10.90 19.58 22.74
N GLY A 477 10.27 19.31 23.90
CA GLY A 477 9.85 20.32 24.86
C GLY A 477 8.40 20.81 24.71
N GLY A 478 7.87 21.41 25.78
CA GLY A 478 6.46 21.76 25.91
C GLY A 478 5.60 20.54 26.20
N LEU A 479 4.58 20.29 25.36
CA LEU A 479 3.56 19.23 25.53
C LEU A 479 4.11 17.82 25.29
N LEU A 480 5.33 17.74 24.78
CA LEU A 480 5.94 16.51 24.29
C LEU A 480 6.96 16.02 25.32
N PRO A 481 6.90 14.74 25.73
CA PRO A 481 7.88 14.17 26.65
C PRO A 481 9.30 14.39 26.13
N GLN A 482 10.25 14.49 27.05
CA GLN A 482 11.65 14.50 26.68
C GLN A 482 11.99 13.23 25.89
N PRO A 483 12.85 13.31 24.86
CA PRO A 483 13.31 12.14 24.12
C PRO A 483 13.84 11.05 25.05
N GLY A 484 13.44 9.81 24.80
CA GLY A 484 13.78 8.64 25.62
C GLY A 484 12.78 8.32 26.74
N GLN A 485 11.79 9.19 27.00
CA GLN A 485 10.76 8.98 28.05
C GLN A 485 9.34 8.86 27.50
N ALA A 486 9.12 9.11 26.22
CA ALA A 486 7.80 9.08 25.64
C ALA A 486 7.21 7.67 25.60
N THR A 487 5.90 7.59 25.82
CA THR A 487 5.11 6.36 25.81
C THR A 487 4.12 6.36 24.65
N SER A 488 3.47 5.22 24.40
CA SER A 488 2.38 5.14 23.42
C SER A 488 1.14 5.94 23.84
N THR A 489 0.96 6.17 25.14
CA THR A 489 -0.09 7.04 25.69
C THR A 489 0.17 8.50 25.30
N ASP A 490 1.42 8.96 25.39
CA ASP A 490 1.79 10.32 24.99
C ASP A 490 1.57 10.52 23.48
N ALA A 491 1.98 9.55 22.65
CA ALA A 491 1.70 9.58 21.23
C ALA A 491 0.20 9.70 20.95
N LYS A 492 -0.63 8.87 21.61
CA LYS A 492 -2.08 8.93 21.44
C LYS A 492 -2.65 10.28 21.88
N HIS A 493 -2.16 10.84 22.98
CA HIS A 493 -2.62 12.15 23.44
C HIS A 493 -2.38 13.26 22.40
N VAL A 494 -1.17 13.32 21.83
CA VAL A 494 -0.83 14.30 20.78
C VAL A 494 -1.68 14.08 19.52
N GLN A 495 -1.85 12.83 19.12
CA GLN A 495 -2.72 12.47 17.99
C GLN A 495 -4.17 12.93 18.23
N ASP A 496 -4.71 12.70 19.43
CA ASP A 496 -6.09 13.07 19.77
C ASP A 496 -6.27 14.60 19.79
N LEU A 497 -5.26 15.37 20.21
CA LEU A 497 -5.26 16.83 20.13
C LEU A 497 -5.24 17.33 18.68
N LEU A 498 -4.36 16.79 17.83
CA LEU A 498 -4.31 17.12 16.40
C LEU A 498 -5.65 16.82 15.71
N HIS A 499 -6.27 15.69 16.05
CA HIS A 499 -7.57 15.31 15.51
C HIS A 499 -8.70 16.23 16.02
N SER A 500 -8.85 16.39 17.34
CA SER A 500 -10.00 17.07 17.94
C SER A 500 -9.96 18.60 17.87
N MET A 501 -8.77 19.20 17.93
CA MET A 501 -8.59 20.65 17.98
C MET A 501 -8.22 21.26 16.62
N HIS A 502 -7.58 20.47 15.75
CA HIS A 502 -7.07 20.97 14.47
C HIS A 502 -7.64 20.24 13.25
N SER A 503 -8.48 19.23 13.44
CA SER A 503 -9.04 18.40 12.35
C SER A 503 -7.96 17.79 11.44
N ILE A 504 -6.84 17.38 12.03
CA ILE A 504 -5.72 16.75 11.32
C ILE A 504 -5.70 15.26 11.62
N GLU A 505 -5.92 14.46 10.58
CA GLU A 505 -5.86 13.00 10.65
C GLU A 505 -4.43 12.54 10.35
N VAL A 506 -3.65 12.34 11.41
CA VAL A 506 -2.26 11.91 11.32
C VAL A 506 -1.86 11.05 12.53
N PRO A 507 -1.15 9.93 12.33
CA PRO A 507 -0.74 9.07 13.43
C PRO A 507 0.57 9.54 14.06
N ILE A 508 0.60 9.54 15.39
CA ILE A 508 1.83 9.75 16.17
C ILE A 508 2.34 8.38 16.65
N LYS A 509 3.64 8.19 16.59
CA LYS A 509 4.33 6.93 16.91
C LYS A 509 5.42 7.19 17.94
N THR A 510 5.54 6.25 18.87
CA THR A 510 6.62 6.24 19.86
C THR A 510 7.65 5.21 19.43
N ILE A 511 8.86 5.66 19.11
CA ILE A 511 9.99 4.80 18.74
C ILE A 511 11.12 5.07 19.71
N GLN A 512 11.55 4.03 20.44
CA GLN A 512 12.64 4.09 21.43
C GLN A 512 12.53 5.30 22.39
N GLY A 513 11.31 5.55 22.91
CA GLY A 513 11.05 6.63 23.86
C GLY A 513 10.95 8.03 23.24
N SER A 514 10.95 8.17 21.92
CA SER A 514 10.78 9.46 21.22
C SER A 514 9.52 9.47 20.37
N LEU A 515 8.89 10.64 20.23
CA LEU A 515 7.68 10.80 19.42
C LEU A 515 8.00 11.23 17.99
N TYR A 516 7.32 10.59 17.05
CA TYR A 516 7.40 10.85 15.63
C TYR A 516 6.01 10.99 15.06
N VAL A 517 5.82 11.93 14.14
CA VAL A 517 4.65 11.93 13.27
C VAL A 517 4.93 11.04 12.07
N ARG A 518 4.02 10.13 11.73
CA ARG A 518 4.11 9.34 10.50
C ARG A 518 3.21 9.98 9.45
N ILE A 519 3.80 10.81 8.59
CA ILE A 519 3.09 11.42 7.48
C ILE A 519 3.02 10.47 6.29
N SER A 520 1.99 10.63 5.47
CA SER A 520 1.86 9.97 4.18
C SER A 520 1.47 10.98 3.10
N ALA A 521 2.06 10.84 1.92
CA ALA A 521 1.75 11.63 0.74
C ALA A 521 0.95 10.81 -0.26
N HIS A 522 -0.08 11.41 -0.82
CA HIS A 522 -0.91 10.80 -1.84
C HIS A 522 -1.17 11.77 -3.00
N VAL A 523 -1.70 11.26 -4.11
CA VAL A 523 -1.97 12.07 -5.32
C VAL A 523 -2.92 13.26 -5.11
N TYR A 524 -3.66 13.32 -4.00
CA TYR A 524 -4.58 14.40 -3.66
C TYR A 524 -4.01 15.40 -2.64
N ASN A 525 -2.84 15.13 -2.06
CA ASN A 525 -2.21 16.04 -1.10
C ASN A 525 -1.42 17.12 -1.84
N THR A 526 -1.20 18.25 -1.18
CA THR A 526 -0.29 19.31 -1.57
C THR A 526 0.62 19.64 -0.39
N LEU A 527 1.58 20.56 -0.56
CA LEU A 527 2.43 20.97 0.55
C LEU A 527 1.62 21.68 1.67
N ALA A 528 0.49 22.28 1.33
CA ALA A 528 -0.34 23.05 2.26
C ALA A 528 -0.87 22.22 3.43
N GLU A 529 -1.23 20.94 3.22
CA GLU A 529 -1.68 20.07 4.32
C GLU A 529 -0.56 19.83 5.36
N TYR A 530 0.70 19.80 4.94
CA TYR A 530 1.85 19.61 5.83
C TYR A 530 2.26 20.91 6.54
N GLU A 531 2.05 22.06 5.91
CA GLU A 531 2.14 23.37 6.55
C GLU A 531 1.11 23.52 7.68
N GLN A 532 -0.12 23.07 7.45
CA GLN A 532 -1.17 23.05 8.49
C GLN A 532 -0.75 22.20 9.70
N LEU A 533 -0.21 21.01 9.47
CA LEU A 533 0.35 20.17 10.53
C LEU A 533 1.47 20.88 11.31
N THR A 534 2.39 21.52 10.60
CA THR A 534 3.49 22.28 11.21
C THR A 534 2.96 23.39 12.12
N ASN A 535 2.00 24.18 11.63
CA ASN A 535 1.41 25.27 12.37
C ASN A 535 0.62 24.79 13.59
N ALA A 536 -0.13 23.68 13.47
CA ALA A 536 -0.87 23.09 14.59
C ALA A 536 0.06 22.65 15.73
N VAL A 537 1.15 21.92 15.41
CA VAL A 537 2.14 21.51 16.42
C VAL A 537 2.79 22.71 17.11
N GLN A 538 3.11 23.78 16.36
CA GLN A 538 3.67 25.01 16.92
C GLN A 538 2.68 25.73 17.86
N GLN A 539 1.40 25.81 17.49
CA GLN A 539 0.35 26.40 18.32
C GLN A 539 0.18 25.62 19.63
N MET A 540 0.18 24.28 19.56
CA MET A 540 0.11 23.40 20.73
C MET A 540 1.27 23.69 21.71
N GLN A 541 2.50 23.85 21.20
CA GLN A 541 3.65 24.19 22.05
C GLN A 541 3.51 25.56 22.72
N GLN A 542 3.00 26.57 22.01
CA GLN A 542 2.85 27.94 22.53
C GLN A 542 1.78 28.04 23.63
N GLN A 543 0.62 27.40 23.44
CA GLN A 543 -0.48 27.46 24.41
C GLN A 543 -0.09 26.89 25.79
N GLN A 544 0.77 25.87 25.81
CA GLN A 544 1.20 25.29 27.09
C GLN A 544 2.31 26.10 27.77
N GLN A 545 3.21 26.74 27.00
CA GLN A 545 4.17 27.68 27.59
C GLN A 545 3.46 28.81 28.33
N GLN A 546 2.32 29.27 27.81
CA GLN A 546 1.47 30.25 28.49
C GLN A 546 0.85 29.66 29.77
N GLN A 547 0.29 28.44 29.72
CA GLN A 547 -0.28 27.76 30.90
C GLN A 547 0.75 27.41 31.99
N GLN A 548 2.05 27.28 31.68
CA GLN A 548 3.10 27.02 32.67
C GLN A 548 3.67 28.32 33.29
N GLN A 549 3.39 29.48 32.70
CA GLN A 549 3.82 30.79 33.19
C GLN A 549 2.76 31.48 34.08
N GLU A 550 1.50 31.05 33.97
CA GLU A 550 0.39 31.38 34.87
C GLU A 550 0.36 30.46 36.10
#